data_AF-A0A7W7NRR8-F1
#
_entry.id   AF-A0A7W7NRR8-F1
#
_cell.length_a   1.000
_cell.length_b   1.000
_cell.length_c   1.000
_cell.angle_alpha   90.00
_cell.angle_beta   90.00
_cell.angle_gamma   90.00
#
_symmetry.space_group_name_H-M   'P 1'
#
loop_
_entity.id
_entity.type
_entity.pdbx_description
1 polymer ?
#
loop_
_entity_poly.entity_id
_entity_poly.type
_entity_poly.pdbx_seq_one_letter_code
_entity_poly.pdbx_strand_id
1 'polypeptide(L)'
;MRVVTLAAEDDFEGWRDAARGLAQAGVPASEILWQVGETPVDLFADEAVLPPAASRALKVPRAFLDLAQSAILHSDPERFALLYALLAGDPHRVADPADPLVRRLEGMAREVRRDIHKMRAFVRFREVQDAQPFPGTGEPNTRFIAWFEPTHHIVRANARFFVDRFTSMRWSILTPELSLHWDTETLTEGPGATKADAPGEDPVEDIWKTYYASIFNPARLKTGAMLKEMPRKYWKNMPETALVRELVATARQRETAMVATQPRPGGNIEGAWEALREEAAHCTRCDLYKHATQTVFGEGPVDARMMIVGEQPGDQEDLAGHPFVGPAGEVFDRAMVEAGIDRAGVYVTNAVKHFKFEPRGKRRIHSKPDAGEIQACRWWYEQERLLVKPELTIALGASAARQMLGKTVTIAATRGRALDLPDGGRGWVTVHPSYLLRLPDRAKAEDAFAAFVEDLKGAEKLLA
;
A
#
# COMPACT_ATOMS: atom_id res chain seq x y z
N MET A 1 -38.43 3.32 25.49
CA MET A 1 -37.27 3.32 24.58
C MET A 1 -37.55 2.27 23.52
N ARG A 2 -37.32 2.54 22.24
CA ARG A 2 -37.58 1.64 21.11
C ARG A 2 -36.30 0.90 20.76
N VAL A 3 -36.32 -0.43 20.78
CA VAL A 3 -35.15 -1.24 20.40
C VAL A 3 -35.18 -1.59 18.92
N VAL A 4 -34.12 -1.24 18.19
CA VAL A 4 -33.90 -1.66 16.80
C VAL A 4 -32.79 -2.69 16.75
N THR A 5 -33.13 -3.88 16.25
CA THR A 5 -32.19 -4.99 16.08
C THR A 5 -31.67 -5.05 14.65
N LEU A 6 -30.35 -5.00 14.49
CA LEU A 6 -29.66 -5.20 13.23
C LEU A 6 -29.13 -6.64 13.11
N ALA A 7 -29.04 -7.15 11.89
CA ALA A 7 -28.63 -8.53 11.66
C ALA A 7 -27.11 -8.75 11.88
N ALA A 8 -26.30 -7.73 11.63
CA ALA A 8 -24.85 -7.77 11.78
C ALA A 8 -24.28 -6.39 12.11
N GLU A 9 -23.03 -6.36 12.58
CA GLU A 9 -22.32 -5.13 12.96
C GLU A 9 -22.06 -4.20 11.76
N ASP A 10 -22.04 -4.71 10.54
CA ASP A 10 -21.84 -3.97 9.29
C ASP A 10 -23.13 -3.85 8.43
N ASP A 11 -24.30 -4.11 9.02
CA ASP A 11 -25.61 -4.11 8.35
C ASP A 11 -26.12 -2.70 8.00
N PHE A 12 -25.57 -2.14 6.92
CA PHE A 12 -25.97 -0.83 6.40
C PHE A 12 -27.41 -0.79 5.88
N GLU A 13 -27.85 -1.85 5.20
CA GLU A 13 -29.19 -1.87 4.59
C GLU A 13 -30.27 -1.96 5.67
N GLY A 14 -30.10 -2.83 6.67
CA GLY A 14 -30.99 -2.94 7.83
C GLY A 14 -31.03 -1.64 8.63
N TRP A 15 -29.88 -1.03 8.90
CA TRP A 15 -29.84 0.28 9.56
C TRP A 15 -30.54 1.34 8.73
N ARG A 16 -30.29 1.42 7.42
CA ARG A 16 -30.88 2.43 6.52
C ARG A 16 -32.40 2.33 6.50
N ASP A 17 -32.93 1.12 6.42
CA ASP A 17 -34.37 0.90 6.29
C ASP A 17 -35.09 1.21 7.63
N ALA A 18 -34.52 0.79 8.76
CA ALA A 18 -35.03 1.16 10.09
C ALA A 18 -34.93 2.67 10.35
N ALA A 19 -33.77 3.28 10.06
CA ALA A 19 -33.52 4.70 10.22
C ALA A 19 -34.48 5.55 9.38
N ARG A 20 -34.77 5.12 8.14
CA ARG A 20 -35.75 5.79 7.28
C ARG A 20 -37.14 5.77 7.90
N GLY A 21 -37.62 4.61 8.37
CA GLY A 21 -38.93 4.49 9.01
C GLY A 21 -39.06 5.33 10.28
N LEU A 22 -38.03 5.31 11.13
CA LEU A 22 -37.99 6.09 12.37
C LEU A 22 -37.94 7.60 12.10
N ALA A 23 -37.14 8.05 11.13
CA ALA A 23 -37.06 9.46 10.75
C ALA A 23 -38.39 9.96 10.14
N GLN A 24 -39.06 9.13 9.32
CA GLN A 24 -40.39 9.46 8.77
C GLN A 24 -41.46 9.56 9.85
N ALA A 25 -41.36 8.73 10.90
CA ALA A 25 -42.24 8.77 12.06
C ALA A 25 -41.86 9.87 13.07
N GLY A 26 -40.78 10.63 12.81
CA GLY A 26 -40.34 11.73 13.68
C GLY A 26 -39.84 11.28 15.04
N VAL A 27 -39.33 10.05 15.16
CA VAL A 27 -38.85 9.50 16.45
C VAL A 27 -37.52 10.17 16.83
N PRO A 28 -37.41 10.79 18.02
CA PRO A 28 -36.16 11.38 18.49
C PRO A 28 -35.06 10.32 18.67
N ALA A 29 -33.82 10.68 18.35
CA ALA A 29 -32.67 9.76 18.49
C ALA A 29 -32.47 9.26 19.93
N SER A 30 -32.84 10.06 20.94
CA SER A 30 -32.77 9.70 22.36
C SER A 30 -33.76 8.60 22.78
N GLU A 31 -34.77 8.32 21.96
CA GLU A 31 -35.76 7.29 22.25
C GLU A 31 -35.40 5.93 21.64
N ILE A 32 -34.26 5.81 20.95
CA ILE A 32 -33.89 4.65 20.16
C ILE A 32 -32.66 3.98 20.74
N LEU A 33 -32.76 2.68 20.95
CA LEU A 33 -31.65 1.81 21.31
C LEU A 33 -31.32 0.94 20.09
N TRP A 34 -30.09 1.05 19.60
CA TRP A 34 -29.60 0.20 18.51
C TRP A 34 -28.88 -1.01 19.10
N GLN A 35 -29.23 -2.20 18.65
CA GLN A 35 -28.57 -3.44 19.03
C GLN A 35 -28.28 -4.32 17.81
N VAL A 36 -27.32 -5.22 17.94
CA VAL A 36 -26.95 -6.18 16.90
C VAL A 36 -27.19 -7.58 17.46
N GLY A 37 -27.93 -8.41 16.72
CA GLY A 37 -28.30 -9.76 17.14
C GLY A 37 -29.33 -9.83 18.28
N GLU A 38 -29.59 -11.04 18.77
CA GLU A 38 -30.71 -11.36 19.67
C GLU A 38 -30.40 -11.16 21.17
N THR A 39 -29.19 -10.70 21.54
CA THR A 39 -28.85 -10.53 22.95
C THR A 39 -29.39 -9.18 23.45
N PRO A 40 -30.32 -9.14 24.41
CA PRO A 40 -30.93 -7.89 24.86
C PRO A 40 -29.88 -7.02 25.55
N VAL A 41 -29.70 -5.78 25.07
CA VAL A 41 -28.82 -4.80 25.71
C VAL A 41 -29.46 -4.22 26.98
N ASP A 42 -30.79 -4.30 27.10
CA ASP A 42 -31.55 -3.82 28.25
C ASP A 42 -32.68 -4.81 28.61
N LEU A 43 -32.78 -5.15 29.90
CA LEU A 43 -33.76 -6.10 30.44
C LEU A 43 -35.19 -5.52 30.50
N PHE A 44 -35.34 -4.20 30.28
CA PHE A 44 -36.59 -3.45 30.45
C PHE A 44 -37.10 -2.76 29.17
N ALA A 45 -36.49 -3.06 28.01
CA ALA A 45 -36.85 -2.38 26.77
C ALA A 45 -37.91 -3.16 25.97
N ASP A 46 -39.01 -2.49 25.60
CA ASP A 46 -40.03 -3.06 24.73
C ASP A 46 -39.49 -3.19 23.29
N GLU A 47 -39.76 -4.35 22.68
CA GLU A 47 -39.42 -4.63 21.28
C GLU A 47 -40.09 -3.60 20.37
N ALA A 48 -39.30 -2.86 19.56
CA ALA A 48 -39.88 -1.80 18.75
C ALA A 48 -40.73 -2.38 17.64
N VAL A 49 -42.05 -2.25 17.78
CA VAL A 49 -42.95 -2.35 16.63
C VAL A 49 -42.68 -1.14 15.74
N LEU A 50 -41.99 -1.36 14.62
CA LEU A 50 -41.78 -0.35 13.58
C LEU A 50 -43.16 0.20 13.17
N PRO A 51 -43.42 1.51 13.32
CA PRO A 51 -44.68 2.07 12.87
C PRO A 51 -44.82 1.86 11.35
N PRO A 52 -46.05 1.65 10.83
CA PRO A 52 -46.26 1.52 9.40
C PRO A 52 -45.69 2.74 8.67
N ALA A 53 -44.97 2.49 7.57
CA ALA A 53 -44.25 3.50 6.80
C ALA A 53 -45.15 4.72 6.48
N ALA A 54 -44.82 5.87 7.06
CA ALA A 54 -45.43 7.13 6.68
C ALA A 54 -44.86 7.60 5.32
N SER A 55 -45.73 8.07 4.43
CA SER A 55 -45.45 8.39 3.02
C SER A 55 -44.62 9.66 2.78
N ARG A 56 -43.86 10.16 3.77
CA ARG A 56 -43.00 11.33 3.58
C ARG A 56 -41.69 10.94 2.92
N ALA A 57 -41.43 11.46 1.71
CA ALA A 57 -40.16 11.27 1.03
C ALA A 57 -39.03 12.02 1.78
N LEU A 58 -38.16 11.27 2.47
CA LEU A 58 -36.96 11.80 3.10
C LEU A 58 -35.91 12.04 2.01
N LYS A 59 -35.55 13.30 1.74
CA LYS A 59 -34.45 13.64 0.81
C LYS A 59 -33.14 13.71 1.58
N VAL A 60 -32.15 12.93 1.14
CA VAL A 60 -30.86 12.80 1.82
C VAL A 60 -29.73 13.11 0.82
N PRO A 61 -28.73 13.94 1.19
CA PRO A 61 -27.58 14.20 0.33
C PRO A 61 -26.74 12.95 0.08
N ARG A 62 -26.13 12.86 -1.11
CA ARG A 62 -25.17 11.78 -1.43
C ARG A 62 -24.00 11.73 -0.45
N ALA A 63 -23.47 12.89 -0.04
CA ALA A 63 -22.37 12.98 0.92
C ALA A 63 -22.71 12.32 2.27
N PHE A 64 -23.97 12.41 2.72
CA PHE A 64 -24.41 11.69 3.91
C PHE A 64 -24.38 10.18 3.70
N LEU A 65 -24.86 9.69 2.56
CA LEU A 65 -24.85 8.25 2.26
C LEU A 65 -23.42 7.71 2.21
N ASP A 66 -22.50 8.41 1.55
CA ASP A 66 -21.09 8.02 1.46
C ASP A 66 -20.43 7.98 2.86
N LEU A 67 -20.73 8.97 3.71
CA LEU A 67 -20.27 9.02 5.10
C LEU A 67 -20.85 7.86 5.91
N ALA A 68 -22.16 7.61 5.79
CA ALA A 68 -22.85 6.57 6.55
C ALA A 68 -22.34 5.17 6.17
N GLN A 69 -22.16 4.89 4.88
CA GLN A 69 -21.59 3.62 4.40
C GLN A 69 -20.18 3.35 4.96
N SER A 70 -19.40 4.40 5.20
CA SER A 70 -18.06 4.26 5.80
C SER A 70 -18.11 4.17 7.32
N ALA A 71 -18.83 5.07 7.98
CA ALA A 71 -18.86 5.17 9.44
C ALA A 71 -19.57 3.99 10.11
N ILE A 72 -20.53 3.36 9.43
CA ILE A 72 -21.26 2.22 9.99
C ILE A 72 -20.37 1.00 10.22
N LEU A 73 -19.23 0.91 9.53
CA LEU A 73 -18.27 -0.18 9.71
C LEU A 73 -17.41 0.01 10.97
N HIS A 74 -17.45 1.19 11.61
CA HIS A 74 -16.63 1.48 12.79
C HIS A 74 -16.99 0.56 13.96
N SER A 75 -16.06 0.29 14.87
CA SER A 75 -16.28 -0.60 16.02
C SER A 75 -16.95 0.09 17.23
N ASP A 76 -17.32 1.37 17.11
CA ASP A 76 -17.96 2.12 18.19
C ASP A 76 -19.46 1.80 18.16
N PRO A 77 -20.06 1.29 19.25
CA PRO A 77 -21.49 0.95 19.27
C PRO A 77 -22.40 2.17 19.07
N GLU A 78 -21.93 3.39 19.37
CA GLU A 78 -22.74 4.61 19.17
C GLU A 78 -22.89 5.00 17.70
N ARG A 79 -22.14 4.39 16.77
CA ARG A 79 -22.14 4.78 15.34
C ARG A 79 -23.55 4.82 14.73
N PHE A 80 -24.40 3.84 15.04
CA PHE A 80 -25.77 3.77 14.52
C PHE A 80 -26.63 4.92 15.05
N ALA A 81 -26.50 5.22 16.35
CA ALA A 81 -27.21 6.32 17.00
C ALA A 81 -26.72 7.68 16.49
N LEU A 82 -25.41 7.87 16.31
CA LEU A 82 -24.82 9.10 15.79
C LEU A 82 -25.23 9.37 14.34
N LEU A 83 -25.21 8.34 13.49
CA LEU A 83 -25.68 8.43 12.11
C LEU A 83 -27.18 8.75 12.06
N TYR A 84 -27.98 8.13 12.93
CA TYR A 84 -29.41 8.41 13.01
C TYR A 84 -29.68 9.82 13.53
N ALA A 85 -28.93 10.30 14.53
CA ALA A 85 -29.07 11.66 15.06
C ALA A 85 -28.82 12.73 13.97
N LEU A 86 -27.84 12.49 13.08
CA LEU A 86 -27.60 13.37 11.94
C LEU A 86 -28.75 13.30 10.93
N LEU A 87 -29.28 12.10 10.67
CA LEU A 87 -30.40 11.88 9.75
C LEU A 87 -31.72 12.52 10.23
N ALA A 88 -32.07 12.33 11.49
CA ALA A 88 -33.32 12.79 12.09
C ALA A 88 -33.34 14.29 12.38
N GLY A 89 -32.16 14.90 12.54
CA GLY A 89 -32.01 16.35 12.64
C GLY A 89 -32.06 17.01 11.27
N ASP A 90 -30.90 17.23 10.67
CA ASP A 90 -30.78 17.76 9.31
C ASP A 90 -29.59 17.07 8.60
N PRO A 91 -29.86 16.15 7.65
CA PRO A 91 -28.79 15.44 6.95
C PRO A 91 -27.97 16.35 6.02
N HIS A 92 -28.45 17.56 5.70
CA HIS A 92 -27.66 18.55 4.94
C HIS A 92 -26.51 19.15 5.74
N ARG A 93 -26.54 19.05 7.07
CA ARG A 93 -25.41 19.45 7.94
C ARG A 93 -24.13 18.67 7.64
N VAL A 94 -24.20 17.53 6.93
CA VAL A 94 -23.01 16.81 6.45
C VAL A 94 -22.07 17.69 5.61
N ALA A 95 -22.58 18.78 5.02
CA ALA A 95 -21.77 19.75 4.28
C ALA A 95 -21.03 20.75 5.17
N ASP A 96 -21.33 20.82 6.48
CA ASP A 96 -20.68 21.68 7.45
C ASP A 96 -19.56 20.93 8.20
N PRO A 97 -18.28 21.15 7.85
CA PRO A 97 -17.16 20.49 8.52
C PRO A 97 -16.92 21.00 9.95
N ALA A 98 -17.54 22.10 10.38
CA ALA A 98 -17.43 22.61 11.75
C ALA A 98 -18.40 21.91 12.72
N ASP A 99 -19.40 21.21 12.19
CA ASP A 99 -20.42 20.52 12.97
C ASP A 99 -19.79 19.40 13.84
N PRO A 100 -19.99 19.40 15.17
CA PRO A 100 -19.37 18.42 16.06
C PRO A 100 -19.77 16.97 15.77
N LEU A 101 -21.02 16.73 15.34
CA LEU A 101 -21.52 15.40 15.02
C LEU A 101 -20.91 14.90 13.71
N VAL A 102 -20.86 15.76 12.70
CA VAL A 102 -20.22 15.44 11.41
C VAL A 102 -18.73 15.17 11.61
N ARG A 103 -18.01 15.99 12.37
CA ARG A 103 -16.58 15.76 12.69
C ARG A 103 -16.34 14.42 13.37
N ARG A 104 -17.22 14.01 14.28
CA ARG A 104 -17.12 12.69 14.96
C ARG A 104 -17.31 11.55 13.95
N LEU A 105 -18.35 11.63 13.12
CA LEU A 105 -18.64 10.63 12.09
C LEU A 105 -17.56 10.56 11.01
N GLU A 106 -17.01 11.70 10.57
CA GLU A 106 -15.90 11.76 9.63
C GLU A 106 -14.60 11.17 10.22
N GLY A 107 -14.39 11.36 11.53
CA GLY A 107 -13.32 10.71 12.28
C GLY A 107 -13.45 9.18 12.20
N MET A 108 -14.62 8.65 12.55
CA MET A 108 -14.94 7.22 12.43
C MET A 108 -14.71 6.70 11.00
N ALA A 109 -15.25 7.40 10.00
CA ALA A 109 -15.08 7.02 8.60
C ALA A 109 -13.61 7.09 8.12
N ARG A 110 -12.79 7.96 8.71
CA ARG A 110 -11.35 8.02 8.42
C ARG A 110 -10.61 6.83 9.03
N GLU A 111 -10.95 6.43 10.26
CA GLU A 111 -10.38 5.27 10.93
C GLU A 111 -10.72 3.97 10.18
N VAL A 112 -11.99 3.81 9.78
CA VAL A 112 -12.44 2.70 8.92
C VAL A 112 -11.65 2.64 7.61
N ARG A 113 -11.51 3.76 6.89
CA ARG A 113 -10.73 3.79 5.64
C ARG A 113 -9.26 3.42 5.85
N ARG A 114 -8.67 3.84 6.97
CA ARG A 114 -7.30 3.47 7.33
C ARG A 114 -7.19 1.97 7.59
N ASP A 115 -8.16 1.36 8.27
CA ASP A 115 -8.18 -0.07 8.56
C ASP A 115 -8.39 -0.91 7.28
N ILE A 116 -9.28 -0.47 6.39
CA ILE A 116 -9.45 -1.03 5.04
C ILE A 116 -8.11 -1.00 4.28
N HIS A 117 -7.42 0.14 4.28
CA HIS A 117 -6.11 0.26 3.64
C HIS A 117 -5.08 -0.70 4.25
N LYS A 118 -5.05 -0.83 5.59
CA LYS A 118 -4.17 -1.78 6.29
C LYS A 118 -4.45 -3.21 5.84
N MET A 119 -5.72 -3.64 5.82
CA MET A 119 -6.08 -4.99 5.39
C MET A 119 -5.57 -5.25 3.97
N ARG A 120 -5.83 -4.34 3.03
CA ARG A 120 -5.38 -4.49 1.63
C ARG A 120 -3.86 -4.51 1.48
N ALA A 121 -3.15 -3.74 2.31
CA ALA A 121 -1.69 -3.62 2.24
C ALA A 121 -0.94 -4.75 2.96
N PHE A 122 -1.49 -5.30 4.05
CA PHE A 122 -0.79 -6.21 4.96
C PHE A 122 -1.33 -7.63 5.00
N VAL A 123 -2.47 -7.93 4.38
CA VAL A 123 -2.90 -9.34 4.21
C VAL A 123 -1.83 -10.07 3.40
N ARG A 124 -1.37 -11.21 3.94
CA ARG A 124 -0.36 -12.07 3.31
C ARG A 124 -0.90 -13.49 3.27
N PHE A 125 -0.97 -14.02 2.06
CA PHE A 125 -1.40 -15.39 1.81
C PHE A 125 -0.23 -16.34 1.97
N ARG A 126 -0.49 -17.45 2.67
CA ARG A 126 0.44 -18.57 2.83
C ARG A 126 -0.10 -19.76 2.10
N GLU A 127 0.75 -20.42 1.32
CA GLU A 127 0.40 -21.65 0.62
C GLU A 127 0.27 -22.80 1.61
N VAL A 128 -0.84 -23.53 1.54
CA VAL A 128 -1.10 -24.75 2.30
C VAL A 128 -1.54 -25.82 1.32
N GLN A 129 -0.83 -26.94 1.32
CA GLN A 129 -1.24 -28.13 0.59
C GLN A 129 -2.27 -28.88 1.43
N ASP A 130 -3.48 -29.09 0.91
CA ASP A 130 -4.46 -29.95 1.56
C ASP A 130 -4.04 -31.43 1.47
N ALA A 131 -4.31 -32.17 2.55
CA ALA A 131 -3.96 -33.59 2.67
C ALA A 131 -4.74 -34.51 1.72
N GLN A 132 -5.80 -34.01 1.07
CA GLN A 132 -6.61 -34.76 0.11
C GLN A 132 -6.52 -34.07 -1.26
N PRO A 133 -6.08 -34.77 -2.32
CA PRO A 133 -6.07 -34.23 -3.68
C PRO A 133 -7.49 -33.97 -4.18
N PHE A 134 -7.61 -33.15 -5.22
CA PHE A 134 -8.91 -32.75 -5.76
C PHE A 134 -9.73 -33.99 -6.18
N PRO A 135 -11.01 -34.11 -5.75
CA PRO A 135 -11.82 -35.28 -6.07
C PRO A 135 -11.95 -35.48 -7.58
N GLY A 136 -11.43 -36.59 -8.09
CA GLY A 136 -11.55 -36.97 -9.50
C GLY A 136 -10.44 -36.48 -10.45
N THR A 137 -9.47 -35.65 -10.01
CA THR A 137 -8.34 -35.23 -10.86
C THR A 137 -6.97 -35.65 -10.35
N GLY A 138 -6.83 -35.92 -9.03
CA GLY A 138 -5.55 -36.34 -8.44
C GLY A 138 -4.51 -35.22 -8.30
N GLU A 139 -4.87 -33.97 -8.60
CA GLU A 139 -3.99 -32.81 -8.45
C GLU A 139 -3.87 -32.36 -6.98
N PRO A 140 -2.70 -31.84 -6.56
CA PRO A 140 -2.50 -31.31 -5.22
C PRO A 140 -3.43 -30.11 -4.99
N ASN A 141 -4.31 -30.25 -3.99
CA ASN A 141 -5.28 -29.22 -3.63
C ASN A 141 -4.58 -28.10 -2.85
N THR A 142 -4.10 -27.09 -3.57
CA THR A 142 -3.36 -25.96 -2.99
C THR A 142 -4.34 -24.85 -2.61
N ARG A 143 -4.32 -24.44 -1.33
CA ARG A 143 -5.14 -23.34 -0.81
C ARG A 143 -4.26 -22.29 -0.16
N PHE A 144 -4.69 -21.04 -0.22
CA PHE A 144 -3.93 -19.92 0.30
C PHE A 144 -4.62 -19.30 1.52
N ILE A 145 -3.99 -19.36 2.69
CA ILE A 145 -4.60 -18.90 3.95
C ILE A 145 -3.89 -17.65 4.46
N ALA A 146 -4.66 -16.65 4.86
CA ALA A 146 -4.18 -15.44 5.50
C ALA A 146 -4.92 -15.20 6.82
N TRP A 147 -4.20 -14.70 7.83
CA TRP A 147 -4.79 -14.23 9.09
C TRP A 147 -4.74 -12.70 9.14
N PHE A 148 -5.84 -12.07 9.54
CA PHE A 148 -5.90 -10.62 9.76
C PHE A 148 -6.83 -10.26 10.92
N GLU A 149 -6.44 -9.28 11.73
CA GLU A 149 -7.22 -8.79 12.87
C GLU A 149 -7.66 -7.35 12.61
N PRO A 150 -8.84 -7.13 12.03
CA PRO A 150 -9.33 -5.80 11.79
C PRO A 150 -9.65 -5.09 13.11
N THR A 151 -9.58 -3.77 13.10
CA THR A 151 -10.02 -2.91 14.21
C THR A 151 -11.52 -2.66 14.15
N HIS A 152 -12.07 -2.69 12.94
CA HIS A 152 -13.44 -2.33 12.60
C HIS A 152 -14.11 -3.44 11.76
N HIS A 153 -15.41 -3.36 11.54
CA HIS A 153 -16.19 -4.37 10.80
C HIS A 153 -16.01 -4.22 9.28
N ILE A 154 -14.79 -4.41 8.80
CA ILE A 154 -14.38 -4.06 7.42
C ILE A 154 -14.26 -5.26 6.48
N VAL A 155 -14.45 -6.48 6.99
CA VAL A 155 -14.07 -7.70 6.28
C VAL A 155 -14.94 -7.88 5.03
N ARG A 156 -16.27 -7.81 5.16
CA ARG A 156 -17.21 -7.88 4.02
C ARG A 156 -16.99 -6.75 3.01
N ALA A 157 -16.73 -5.54 3.50
CA ALA A 157 -16.43 -4.37 2.67
C ALA A 157 -15.16 -4.54 1.81
N ASN A 158 -14.24 -5.45 2.19
CA ASN A 158 -13.04 -5.76 1.43
C ASN A 158 -13.18 -7.00 0.54
N ALA A 159 -14.23 -7.80 0.67
CA ALA A 159 -14.34 -9.08 0.00
C ALA A 159 -14.19 -8.96 -1.52
N ARG A 160 -14.89 -8.00 -2.13
CA ARG A 160 -14.83 -7.75 -3.57
C ARG A 160 -13.41 -7.42 -4.07
N PHE A 161 -12.67 -6.62 -3.31
CA PHE A 161 -11.30 -6.26 -3.65
C PHE A 161 -10.39 -7.50 -3.75
N PHE A 162 -10.51 -8.42 -2.80
CA PHE A 162 -9.70 -9.64 -2.78
C PHE A 162 -10.14 -10.62 -3.88
N VAL A 163 -11.45 -10.76 -4.12
CA VAL A 163 -11.98 -11.58 -5.23
C VAL A 163 -11.44 -11.08 -6.57
N ASP A 164 -11.57 -9.79 -6.85
CA ASP A 164 -11.13 -9.20 -8.14
C ASP A 164 -9.61 -9.29 -8.32
N ARG A 165 -8.83 -9.26 -7.23
CA ARG A 165 -7.36 -9.25 -7.28
C ARG A 165 -6.72 -10.63 -7.33
N PHE A 166 -7.40 -11.65 -6.78
CA PHE A 166 -6.92 -13.01 -6.59
C PHE A 166 -7.94 -14.03 -7.13
N THR A 167 -8.37 -13.83 -8.37
CA THR A 167 -9.41 -14.65 -9.01
C THR A 167 -8.98 -16.09 -9.26
N SER A 168 -7.73 -16.30 -9.65
CA SER A 168 -7.19 -17.58 -10.13
C SER A 168 -6.64 -18.50 -9.03
N MET A 169 -6.87 -18.17 -7.76
CA MET A 169 -6.36 -18.94 -6.62
C MET A 169 -7.47 -19.12 -5.57
N ARG A 170 -7.52 -20.30 -4.95
CA ARG A 170 -8.42 -20.56 -3.83
C ARG A 170 -7.82 -19.98 -2.57
N TRP A 171 -8.53 -19.09 -1.90
CA TRP A 171 -7.99 -18.42 -0.73
C TRP A 171 -8.97 -18.33 0.43
N SER A 172 -8.42 -18.16 1.63
CA SER A 172 -9.17 -17.96 2.86
C SER A 172 -8.54 -16.82 3.66
N ILE A 173 -9.33 -15.82 4.01
CA ILE A 173 -8.95 -14.75 4.93
C ILE A 173 -9.66 -15.03 6.24
N LEU A 174 -8.89 -15.42 7.24
CA LEU A 174 -9.34 -15.74 8.58
C LEU A 174 -9.24 -14.48 9.45
N THR A 175 -10.35 -14.12 10.11
CA THR A 175 -10.39 -13.03 11.09
C THR A 175 -11.17 -13.46 12.34
N PRO A 176 -11.03 -12.75 13.48
CA PRO A 176 -11.71 -13.14 14.72
C PRO A 176 -13.24 -13.14 14.65
N GLU A 177 -13.83 -12.26 13.83
CA GLU A 177 -15.30 -12.11 13.77
C GLU A 177 -15.93 -12.96 12.68
N LEU A 178 -15.30 -13.02 11.50
CA LEU A 178 -15.75 -13.83 10.37
C LEU A 178 -14.59 -14.22 9.46
N SER A 179 -14.81 -15.23 8.64
CA SER A 179 -13.84 -15.67 7.64
C SER A 179 -14.42 -15.54 6.23
N LEU A 180 -13.57 -15.21 5.26
CA LEU A 180 -13.92 -15.19 3.84
C LEU A 180 -13.20 -16.31 3.11
N HIS A 181 -13.92 -17.07 2.31
CA HIS A 181 -13.40 -18.17 1.52
C HIS A 181 -13.78 -18.00 0.05
N TRP A 182 -12.79 -18.01 -0.84
CA TRP A 182 -12.96 -17.94 -2.28
C TRP A 182 -12.47 -19.22 -2.92
N ASP A 183 -13.33 -19.86 -3.71
CA ASP A 183 -13.03 -21.14 -4.36
C ASP A 183 -12.78 -21.02 -5.87
N THR A 184 -12.60 -19.79 -6.39
CA THR A 184 -12.51 -19.39 -7.81
C THR A 184 -13.83 -19.14 -8.53
N GLU A 185 -14.96 -19.53 -7.94
CA GLU A 185 -16.29 -19.32 -8.52
C GLU A 185 -17.23 -18.56 -7.56
N THR A 186 -17.20 -18.95 -6.28
CA THR A 186 -18.07 -18.46 -5.24
C THR A 186 -17.28 -17.96 -4.03
N LEU A 187 -17.76 -16.83 -3.49
CA LEU A 187 -17.31 -16.31 -2.21
C LEU A 187 -18.27 -16.81 -1.14
N THR A 188 -17.75 -17.49 -0.13
CA THR A 188 -18.51 -17.98 1.02
C THR A 188 -17.99 -17.35 2.31
N GLU A 189 -18.89 -17.11 3.25
CA GLU A 189 -18.57 -16.60 4.58
C GLU A 189 -18.54 -17.76 5.58
N GLY A 190 -17.49 -17.81 6.38
CA GLY A 190 -17.34 -18.73 7.50
C GLY A 190 -17.41 -17.99 8.84
N PRO A 191 -17.55 -18.74 9.96
CA PRO A 191 -17.47 -18.14 11.29
C PRO A 191 -16.11 -17.51 11.54
N GLY A 192 -16.04 -16.69 12.60
CA GLY A 192 -14.77 -16.21 13.13
C GLY A 192 -13.81 -17.37 13.39
N ALA A 193 -12.56 -17.17 13.02
CA ALA A 193 -11.49 -18.13 13.22
C ALA A 193 -10.55 -17.64 14.32
N THR A 194 -9.68 -18.52 14.79
CA THR A 194 -8.56 -18.18 15.67
C THR A 194 -7.26 -18.18 14.89
N LYS A 195 -6.23 -17.51 15.43
CA LYS A 195 -4.90 -17.51 14.81
C LYS A 195 -4.33 -18.93 14.65
N ALA A 196 -4.72 -19.88 15.51
CA ALA A 196 -4.29 -21.27 15.44
C ALA A 196 -4.86 -22.03 14.23
N ASP A 197 -5.96 -21.53 13.65
CA ASP A 197 -6.58 -22.11 12.45
C ASP A 197 -5.84 -21.70 11.17
N ALA A 198 -4.96 -20.68 11.25
CA ALA A 198 -4.00 -20.36 10.20
C ALA A 198 -2.75 -21.25 10.35
N PRO A 199 -2.09 -21.63 9.24
CA PRO A 199 -0.88 -22.48 9.28
C PRO A 199 0.18 -21.92 10.24
N GLY A 200 0.67 -22.79 11.13
CA GLY A 200 1.68 -22.52 12.16
C GLY A 200 3.05 -22.13 11.61
N GLU A 201 3.94 -21.69 12.49
CA GLU A 201 5.29 -21.20 12.16
C GLU A 201 6.19 -22.33 11.62
N ASP A 202 6.71 -22.16 10.40
CA ASP A 202 7.76 -22.98 9.77
C ASP A 202 8.88 -22.02 9.28
N PRO A 203 10.11 -22.50 8.97
CA PRO A 203 11.41 -22.03 9.43
C PRO A 203 11.96 -20.84 8.63
N VAL A 204 11.10 -19.84 8.38
CA VAL A 204 11.45 -18.52 7.83
C VAL A 204 11.41 -17.46 8.96
N GLU A 205 11.36 -17.92 10.20
CA GLU A 205 11.29 -17.04 11.37
C GLU A 205 12.64 -16.52 11.86
N ASP A 206 13.75 -17.24 11.69
CA ASP A 206 15.05 -16.79 12.19
C ASP A 206 15.61 -15.60 11.39
N ILE A 207 15.21 -15.51 10.11
CA ILE A 207 15.58 -14.39 9.22
C ILE A 207 14.76 -13.14 9.56
N TRP A 208 13.47 -13.31 9.89
CA TRP A 208 12.58 -12.20 10.29
C TRP A 208 12.87 -11.68 11.71
N LYS A 209 13.23 -12.57 12.65
CA LYS A 209 13.65 -12.22 14.02
C LYS A 209 14.95 -11.41 14.02
N THR A 210 15.88 -11.74 13.12
CA THR A 210 17.14 -10.98 12.92
C THR A 210 16.87 -9.61 12.29
N TYR A 211 15.92 -9.54 11.35
CA TYR A 211 15.47 -8.29 10.75
C TYR A 211 14.81 -7.37 11.79
N TYR A 212 13.87 -7.83 12.61
CA TYR A 212 13.16 -6.94 13.55
C TYR A 212 13.97 -6.56 14.80
N ALA A 213 14.85 -7.44 15.29
CA ALA A 213 15.71 -7.15 16.44
C ALA A 213 16.80 -6.10 16.12
N SER A 214 17.19 -5.97 14.86
CA SER A 214 18.25 -5.05 14.43
C SER A 214 17.75 -3.60 14.27
N ILE A 215 16.50 -3.39 13.86
CA ILE A 215 15.85 -2.07 13.70
C ILE A 215 15.37 -1.41 15.02
N PHE A 216 15.41 -2.12 16.15
CA PHE A 216 14.90 -1.65 17.43
C PHE A 216 15.93 -0.77 18.17
N ASN A 217 15.79 0.56 18.11
CA ASN A 217 16.65 1.50 18.84
C ASN A 217 16.05 1.85 20.22
N PRO A 218 16.59 1.34 21.34
CA PRO A 218 16.04 1.55 22.68
C PRO A 218 16.06 3.04 23.12
N ALA A 219 16.96 3.87 22.56
CA ALA A 219 17.03 5.30 22.88
C ALA A 219 15.94 6.15 22.19
N ARG A 220 15.20 5.59 21.22
CA ARG A 220 14.10 6.26 20.51
C ARG A 220 12.70 5.79 20.94
N LEU A 221 12.62 5.05 22.04
CA LEU A 221 11.38 4.47 22.54
C LEU A 221 10.44 5.56 23.12
N LYS A 222 9.63 6.20 22.26
CA LYS A 222 8.49 7.01 22.72
C LYS A 222 7.35 6.07 23.08
N THR A 223 7.43 5.45 24.25
CA THR A 223 6.44 4.50 24.78
C THR A 223 5.00 4.99 24.63
N GLY A 224 4.76 6.28 24.86
CA GLY A 224 3.44 6.90 24.66
C GLY A 224 2.94 6.95 23.21
N ALA A 225 3.81 7.18 22.22
CA ALA A 225 3.45 7.22 20.80
C ALA A 225 3.32 5.81 20.20
N MET A 226 4.17 4.89 20.65
CA MET A 226 4.09 3.46 20.30
C MET A 226 2.80 2.83 20.85
N LEU A 227 2.38 3.16 22.08
CA LEU A 227 1.11 2.70 22.65
C LEU A 227 -0.14 3.30 21.97
N LYS A 228 0.02 4.46 21.30
CA LYS A 228 -1.05 5.19 20.59
C LYS A 228 -1.23 4.71 19.14
N GLU A 229 -0.15 4.34 18.46
CA GLU A 229 -0.16 3.73 17.11
C GLU A 229 -0.28 2.19 17.14
N MET A 230 0.12 1.55 18.25
CA MET A 230 0.02 0.11 18.50
C MET A 230 -0.58 -0.15 19.88
N PRO A 231 -1.92 -0.25 19.98
CA PRO A 231 -2.59 -0.66 21.21
C PRO A 231 -2.09 -2.02 21.70
N ARG A 232 -1.87 -2.17 23.02
CA ARG A 232 -1.29 -3.38 23.67
C ARG A 232 -2.03 -4.69 23.33
N LYS A 233 -3.26 -4.62 22.84
CA LYS A 233 -4.05 -5.81 22.45
C LYS A 233 -3.45 -6.58 21.26
N TYR A 234 -2.83 -5.89 20.29
CA TYR A 234 -2.22 -6.51 19.10
C TYR A 234 -0.82 -7.09 19.35
N TRP A 235 -0.28 -6.87 20.55
CA TRP A 235 1.09 -7.26 20.89
C TRP A 235 1.23 -8.78 20.99
N LYS A 236 0.20 -9.48 21.50
CA LYS A 236 0.22 -10.94 21.65
C LYS A 236 0.26 -11.71 20.32
N ASN A 237 -0.09 -11.05 19.21
CA ASN A 237 -0.18 -11.67 17.89
C ASN A 237 1.03 -11.35 17.00
N MET A 238 1.98 -10.57 17.53
CA MET A 238 3.25 -10.19 16.91
C MET A 238 4.42 -10.95 17.57
N PRO A 239 5.21 -11.75 16.83
CA PRO A 239 6.42 -12.40 17.35
C PRO A 239 7.43 -11.39 17.94
N GLU A 240 7.31 -10.12 17.55
CA GLU A 240 8.15 -9.02 17.99
C GLU A 240 7.97 -8.61 19.46
N THR A 241 6.88 -8.99 20.16
CA THR A 241 6.63 -8.49 21.53
C THR A 241 7.21 -9.35 22.65
N ALA A 242 7.57 -10.60 22.35
CA ALA A 242 8.48 -11.38 23.18
C ALA A 242 9.84 -10.68 23.27
N LEU A 243 10.34 -10.22 22.11
CA LEU A 243 11.52 -9.36 21.98
C LEU A 243 11.33 -8.01 22.69
N VAL A 244 10.19 -7.31 22.56
CA VAL A 244 9.99 -6.00 23.23
C VAL A 244 10.06 -6.09 24.76
N ARG A 245 9.56 -7.17 25.38
CA ARG A 245 9.65 -7.34 26.84
C ARG A 245 11.10 -7.55 27.30
N GLU A 246 11.87 -8.37 26.60
CA GLU A 246 13.30 -8.56 26.85
C GLU A 246 14.13 -7.32 26.49
N LEU A 247 13.81 -6.63 25.40
CA LEU A 247 14.46 -5.41 24.93
C LEU A 247 14.21 -4.24 25.87
N VAL A 248 13.03 -4.13 26.47
CA VAL A 248 12.71 -3.13 27.51
C VAL A 248 13.37 -3.49 28.84
N ALA A 249 13.43 -4.78 29.20
CA ALA A 249 14.12 -5.25 30.41
C ALA A 249 15.65 -5.10 30.33
N THR A 250 16.23 -5.31 29.14
CA THR A 250 17.68 -5.16 28.86
C THR A 250 18.06 -3.76 28.38
N ALA A 251 17.09 -2.88 28.06
CA ALA A 251 17.33 -1.50 27.61
C ALA A 251 18.22 -0.72 28.57
N ARG A 252 17.99 -0.82 29.89
CA ARG A 252 18.82 -0.11 30.88
C ARG A 252 20.25 -0.64 30.97
N GLN A 253 20.49 -1.93 30.74
CA GLN A 253 21.86 -2.49 30.72
C GLN A 253 22.58 -2.19 29.41
N ARG A 254 21.85 -2.21 28.27
CA ARG A 254 22.36 -1.84 26.96
C ARG A 254 22.62 -0.34 26.80
N GLU A 255 21.82 0.52 27.45
CA GLU A 255 22.05 1.97 27.50
C GLU A 255 23.39 2.29 28.17
N THR A 256 23.71 1.63 29.29
CA THR A 256 25.00 1.77 29.99
C THR A 256 26.18 1.22 29.18
N ALA A 257 25.97 0.14 28.40
CA ALA A 257 27.01 -0.46 27.54
C ALA A 257 27.22 0.29 26.19
N MET A 258 26.18 0.90 25.63
CA MET A 258 26.24 1.69 24.38
C MET A 258 26.87 3.08 24.59
N VAL A 259 26.79 3.66 25.78
CA VAL A 259 27.54 4.89 26.12
C VAL A 259 29.06 4.64 26.15
N ALA A 260 29.47 3.40 26.47
CA ALA A 260 30.89 3.01 26.50
C ALA A 260 31.45 2.60 25.13
N THR A 261 30.60 2.24 24.17
CA THR A 261 31.00 1.68 22.87
C THR A 261 30.16 2.32 21.76
N GLN A 262 30.60 3.44 21.19
CA GLN A 262 29.86 4.13 20.12
C GLN A 262 29.81 3.30 18.82
N PRO A 263 28.64 2.89 18.28
CA PRO A 263 28.53 2.32 16.94
C PRO A 263 28.02 3.36 15.91
N ARG A 264 28.49 3.26 14.66
CA ARG A 264 28.06 4.11 13.53
C ARG A 264 26.69 3.67 12.98
N PRO A 265 25.80 4.60 12.56
CA PRO A 265 24.50 4.28 11.97
C PRO A 265 24.65 3.83 10.50
N GLY A 266 24.08 2.67 10.10
CA GLY A 266 24.05 2.23 8.68
C GLY A 266 23.62 0.78 8.41
N GLY A 267 24.01 -0.18 9.26
CA GLY A 267 23.94 -1.62 8.89
C GLY A 267 22.55 -2.24 8.65
N ASN A 268 21.44 -1.64 9.10
CA ASN A 268 20.10 -2.24 8.96
C ASN A 268 19.42 -1.95 7.62
N ILE A 269 19.75 -0.81 6.98
CA ILE A 269 19.17 -0.44 5.68
C ILE A 269 19.85 -1.24 4.58
N GLU A 270 21.16 -1.45 4.69
CA GLU A 270 21.95 -2.28 3.75
C GLU A 270 21.45 -3.73 3.72
N GLY A 271 21.11 -4.32 4.87
CA GLY A 271 20.51 -5.66 4.91
C GLY A 271 19.10 -5.73 4.29
N ALA A 272 18.26 -4.73 4.53
CA ALA A 272 16.93 -4.64 3.91
C ALA A 272 17.03 -4.46 2.38
N TRP A 273 18.02 -3.69 1.95
CA TRP A 273 18.34 -3.45 0.56
C TRP A 273 18.76 -4.74 -0.16
N GLU A 274 19.67 -5.50 0.43
CA GLU A 274 20.17 -6.75 -0.15
C GLU A 274 19.04 -7.78 -0.29
N ALA A 275 18.20 -7.93 0.74
CA ALA A 275 17.04 -8.82 0.68
C ALA A 275 16.04 -8.41 -0.43
N LEU A 276 15.81 -7.11 -0.61
CA LEU A 276 14.94 -6.61 -1.68
C LEU A 276 15.53 -6.91 -3.06
N ARG A 277 16.86 -6.75 -3.22
CA ARG A 277 17.57 -7.07 -4.45
C ARG A 277 17.50 -8.56 -4.77
N GLU A 278 17.64 -9.42 -3.76
CA GLU A 278 17.53 -10.88 -3.90
C GLU A 278 16.12 -11.31 -4.33
N GLU A 279 15.06 -10.73 -3.76
CA GLU A 279 13.68 -10.99 -4.21
C GLU A 279 13.48 -10.51 -5.65
N ALA A 280 14.04 -9.35 -6.01
CA ALA A 280 13.92 -8.79 -7.35
C ALA A 280 14.53 -9.70 -8.43
N ALA A 281 15.64 -10.37 -8.12
CA ALA A 281 16.32 -11.29 -9.04
C ALA A 281 15.42 -12.48 -9.50
N HIS A 282 14.38 -12.80 -8.73
CA HIS A 282 13.44 -13.90 -9.00
C HIS A 282 12.05 -13.41 -9.43
N CYS A 283 11.94 -12.14 -9.85
CA CYS A 283 10.66 -11.51 -10.12
C CYS A 283 9.94 -12.08 -11.35
N THR A 284 8.71 -12.57 -11.16
CA THR A 284 7.82 -13.05 -12.23
C THR A 284 6.57 -12.21 -12.45
N ARG A 285 6.53 -10.96 -11.96
CA ARG A 285 5.35 -10.08 -11.96
C ARG A 285 4.81 -9.69 -13.35
N CYS A 286 5.60 -9.86 -14.42
CA CYS A 286 5.19 -9.63 -15.82
C CYS A 286 6.02 -10.48 -16.78
N ASP A 287 5.54 -10.75 -17.99
CA ASP A 287 6.16 -11.69 -18.93
C ASP A 287 7.58 -11.35 -19.42
N LEU A 288 8.08 -10.14 -19.14
CA LEU A 288 9.43 -9.74 -19.52
C LEU A 288 10.53 -10.63 -18.91
N TYR A 289 10.30 -11.24 -17.74
CA TYR A 289 11.27 -12.17 -17.13
C TYR A 289 11.54 -13.40 -18.01
N LYS A 290 10.59 -13.79 -18.87
CA LYS A 290 10.70 -15.00 -19.71
C LYS A 290 11.75 -14.86 -20.81
N HIS A 291 12.13 -13.63 -21.15
CA HIS A 291 12.99 -13.33 -22.29
C HIS A 291 14.27 -12.58 -21.93
N ALA A 292 14.22 -11.75 -20.88
CA ALA A 292 15.39 -11.10 -20.32
C ALA A 292 16.39 -12.12 -19.77
N THR A 293 17.68 -11.78 -19.74
CA THR A 293 18.71 -12.67 -19.17
C THR A 293 18.61 -12.67 -17.64
N GLN A 294 18.39 -11.49 -17.06
CA GLN A 294 18.29 -11.31 -15.62
C GLN A 294 17.54 -10.01 -15.29
N THR A 295 17.18 -9.85 -14.02
CA THR A 295 16.72 -8.57 -13.50
C THR A 295 17.88 -7.60 -13.40
N VAL A 296 17.70 -6.38 -13.90
CA VAL A 296 18.61 -5.25 -13.65
C VAL A 296 17.94 -4.32 -12.65
N PHE A 297 18.34 -4.46 -11.40
CA PHE A 297 17.87 -3.63 -10.30
C PHE A 297 18.57 -2.26 -10.28
N GLY A 298 18.13 -1.34 -9.44
CA GLY A 298 18.82 -0.06 -9.29
C GLY A 298 20.08 -0.15 -8.42
N GLU A 299 20.97 0.82 -8.60
CA GLU A 299 22.29 0.86 -7.95
C GLU A 299 22.64 2.27 -7.47
N GLY A 300 23.30 2.35 -6.31
CA GLY A 300 23.78 3.57 -5.69
C GLY A 300 23.61 3.53 -4.17
N PRO A 301 23.97 4.62 -3.46
CA PRO A 301 23.80 4.70 -2.01
C PRO A 301 22.32 4.62 -1.61
N VAL A 302 22.03 3.85 -0.56
CA VAL A 302 20.67 3.72 -0.02
C VAL A 302 20.20 4.96 0.75
N ASP A 303 21.10 5.93 0.96
CA ASP A 303 20.83 7.25 1.53
C ASP A 303 20.97 8.37 0.48
N ALA A 304 20.96 8.03 -0.81
CA ALA A 304 21.09 9.00 -1.89
C ALA A 304 19.94 10.02 -1.86
N ARG A 305 20.30 11.31 -1.81
CA ARG A 305 19.34 12.44 -1.87
C ARG A 305 18.67 12.57 -3.25
N MET A 306 19.31 12.03 -4.29
CA MET A 306 18.83 12.07 -5.67
C MET A 306 18.68 10.65 -6.23
N MET A 307 17.51 10.38 -6.82
CA MET A 307 17.21 9.17 -7.57
C MET A 307 17.01 9.49 -9.06
N ILE A 308 17.60 8.71 -9.95
CA ILE A 308 17.42 8.81 -11.40
C ILE A 308 16.70 7.58 -11.91
N VAL A 309 15.71 7.76 -12.79
CA VAL A 309 14.84 6.68 -13.28
C VAL A 309 14.83 6.69 -14.80
N GLY A 310 15.34 5.62 -15.41
CA GLY A 310 15.25 5.34 -16.84
C GLY A 310 14.00 4.57 -17.25
N GLU A 311 13.94 4.15 -18.52
CA GLU A 311 12.80 3.39 -19.05
C GLU A 311 12.88 1.90 -18.67
N GLN A 312 13.91 1.21 -19.15
CA GLN A 312 14.17 -0.21 -18.93
C GLN A 312 15.66 -0.49 -19.19
N PRO A 313 16.18 -1.68 -18.82
CA PRO A 313 17.53 -2.08 -19.17
C PRO A 313 17.66 -2.25 -20.68
N GLY A 314 18.82 -1.93 -21.25
CA GLY A 314 19.16 -2.24 -22.62
C GLY A 314 19.87 -3.60 -22.75
N ASP A 315 20.40 -3.85 -23.94
CA ASP A 315 21.11 -5.08 -24.29
C ASP A 315 22.35 -5.33 -23.41
N GLN A 316 23.14 -4.28 -23.17
CA GLN A 316 24.36 -4.39 -22.36
C GLN A 316 24.02 -4.48 -20.87
N GLU A 317 23.06 -3.68 -20.42
CA GLU A 317 22.58 -3.70 -19.03
C GLU A 317 22.03 -5.09 -18.65
N ASP A 318 21.23 -5.70 -19.52
CA ASP A 318 20.65 -7.03 -19.30
C ASP A 318 21.71 -8.13 -19.19
N LEU A 319 22.84 -8.03 -19.89
CA LEU A 319 23.94 -8.98 -19.77
C LEU A 319 24.83 -8.69 -18.56
N ALA A 320 25.03 -7.41 -18.25
CA ALA A 320 25.92 -6.98 -17.19
C ALA A 320 25.26 -7.03 -15.80
N GLY A 321 23.94 -6.91 -15.71
CA GLY A 321 23.22 -6.81 -14.43
C GLY A 321 23.23 -5.41 -13.81
N HIS A 322 23.77 -4.40 -14.51
CA HIS A 322 23.98 -3.04 -14.00
C HIS A 322 23.21 -2.01 -14.85
N PRO A 323 22.55 -1.00 -14.24
CA PRO A 323 21.79 0.02 -14.96
C PRO A 323 22.73 1.07 -15.58
N PHE A 324 22.39 1.53 -16.80
CA PHE A 324 23.11 2.60 -17.52
C PHE A 324 24.60 2.31 -17.82
N VAL A 325 24.92 1.09 -18.26
CA VAL A 325 26.30 0.74 -18.69
C VAL A 325 26.50 0.76 -20.21
N GLY A 326 25.42 0.87 -20.99
CA GLY A 326 25.48 0.93 -22.45
C GLY A 326 25.71 2.35 -23.00
N PRO A 327 25.57 2.54 -24.33
CA PRO A 327 25.83 3.84 -24.98
C PRO A 327 24.98 5.00 -24.45
N ALA A 328 23.74 4.73 -24.03
CA ALA A 328 22.90 5.76 -23.41
C ALA A 328 23.40 6.12 -22.00
N GLY A 329 24.01 5.16 -21.30
CA GLY A 329 24.71 5.35 -20.04
C GLY A 329 25.94 6.25 -20.18
N GLU A 330 26.77 6.04 -21.21
CA GLU A 330 27.91 6.90 -21.49
C GLU A 330 27.52 8.37 -21.73
N VAL A 331 26.41 8.59 -22.45
CA VAL A 331 25.86 9.94 -22.66
C VAL A 331 25.32 10.52 -21.34
N PHE A 332 24.65 9.69 -20.53
CA PHE A 332 24.16 10.09 -19.22
C PHE A 332 25.29 10.49 -18.28
N ASP A 333 26.34 9.67 -18.16
CA ASP A 333 27.49 9.94 -17.28
C ASP A 333 28.22 11.22 -17.69
N ARG A 334 28.40 11.45 -19.01
CA ARG A 334 28.95 12.71 -19.52
C ARG A 334 28.10 13.92 -19.12
N ALA A 335 26.78 13.80 -19.23
CA ALA A 335 25.87 14.88 -18.88
C ALA A 335 25.85 15.17 -17.36
N MET A 336 25.96 14.13 -16.53
CA MET A 336 26.07 14.25 -15.07
C MET A 336 27.34 15.01 -14.66
N VAL A 337 28.48 14.67 -15.27
CA VAL A 337 29.76 15.36 -15.05
C VAL A 337 29.64 16.85 -15.43
N GLU A 338 29.06 17.16 -16.59
CA GLU A 338 28.90 18.55 -17.03
C GLU A 338 27.86 19.34 -16.22
N ALA A 339 26.88 18.64 -15.64
CA ALA A 339 25.91 19.21 -14.72
C ALA A 339 26.49 19.46 -13.32
N GLY A 340 27.63 18.84 -12.96
CA GLY A 340 28.21 18.94 -11.62
C GLY A 340 27.70 17.90 -10.63
N ILE A 341 26.94 16.89 -11.10
CA ILE A 341 26.32 15.88 -10.25
C ILE A 341 27.26 14.67 -10.13
N ASP A 342 27.66 14.33 -8.90
CA ASP A 342 28.48 13.15 -8.63
C ASP A 342 27.67 11.85 -8.80
N ARG A 343 28.06 11.02 -9.77
CA ARG A 343 27.43 9.72 -10.07
C ARG A 343 27.46 8.75 -8.88
N ALA A 344 28.48 8.84 -8.02
CA ALA A 344 28.61 7.98 -6.85
C ALA A 344 27.63 8.34 -5.72
N GLY A 345 27.14 9.59 -5.70
CA GLY A 345 26.19 10.09 -4.70
C GLY A 345 24.72 9.92 -5.09
N VAL A 346 24.42 9.34 -6.26
CA VAL A 346 23.05 9.19 -6.77
C VAL A 346 22.65 7.72 -6.88
N TYR A 347 21.36 7.48 -6.67
CA TYR A 347 20.75 6.18 -6.87
C TYR A 347 20.11 6.11 -8.26
N VAL A 348 20.45 5.11 -9.07
CA VAL A 348 20.02 5.03 -10.48
C VAL A 348 19.30 3.73 -10.74
N THR A 349 18.14 3.81 -11.38
CA THR A 349 17.28 2.66 -11.65
C THR A 349 16.45 2.85 -12.92
N ASN A 350 15.58 1.89 -13.23
CA ASN A 350 14.65 1.92 -14.36
C ASN A 350 13.20 1.73 -13.94
N ALA A 351 12.26 2.22 -14.73
CA ALA A 351 10.83 2.01 -14.50
C ALA A 351 10.43 0.52 -14.59
N VAL A 352 11.07 -0.22 -15.48
CA VAL A 352 10.94 -1.69 -15.62
C VAL A 352 12.31 -2.33 -15.39
N LYS A 353 12.36 -3.52 -14.77
CA LYS A 353 13.62 -4.18 -14.36
C LYS A 353 14.12 -5.29 -15.30
N HIS A 354 13.35 -5.63 -16.33
CA HIS A 354 13.70 -6.65 -17.32
C HIS A 354 13.75 -6.03 -18.71
N PHE A 355 14.71 -6.44 -19.53
CA PHE A 355 14.86 -5.93 -20.88
C PHE A 355 13.80 -6.50 -21.83
N LYS A 356 12.96 -5.63 -22.39
CA LYS A 356 12.05 -5.98 -23.48
C LYS A 356 12.73 -5.77 -24.84
N PHE A 357 12.78 -6.83 -25.64
CA PHE A 357 13.35 -6.79 -26.97
C PHE A 357 12.65 -7.71 -27.96
N GLU A 358 12.85 -7.41 -29.24
CA GLU A 358 12.51 -8.28 -30.36
C GLU A 358 13.79 -8.87 -30.97
N PRO A 359 13.90 -10.21 -31.07
CA PRO A 359 15.05 -10.84 -31.69
C PRO A 359 15.02 -10.64 -33.22
N ARG A 360 16.09 -10.05 -33.76
CA ARG A 360 16.31 -9.90 -35.20
C ARG A 360 17.64 -10.54 -35.60
N GLY A 361 17.59 -11.83 -35.92
CA GLY A 361 18.79 -12.64 -36.12
C GLY A 361 19.55 -12.77 -34.79
N LYS A 362 20.84 -12.44 -34.78
CA LYS A 362 21.67 -12.44 -33.55
C LYS A 362 21.52 -11.17 -32.69
N ARG A 363 20.75 -10.17 -33.13
CA ARG A 363 20.61 -8.88 -32.44
C ARG A 363 19.33 -8.84 -31.62
N ARG A 364 19.41 -8.27 -30.41
CA ARG A 364 18.26 -7.97 -29.55
C ARG A 364 17.87 -6.52 -29.74
N ILE A 365 16.75 -6.27 -30.41
CA ILE A 365 16.30 -4.90 -30.73
C ILE A 365 15.38 -4.42 -29.63
N HIS A 366 15.75 -3.35 -28.93
CA HIS A 366 14.96 -2.78 -27.85
C HIS A 366 13.53 -2.44 -28.29
N SER A 367 12.53 -2.94 -27.55
CA SER A 367 11.11 -2.62 -27.72
C SER A 367 10.58 -1.94 -26.46
N LYS A 368 9.78 -0.88 -26.61
CA LYS A 368 9.31 -0.07 -25.48
C LYS A 368 8.40 -0.88 -24.55
N PRO A 369 8.55 -0.78 -23.21
CA PRO A 369 7.61 -1.39 -22.29
C PRO A 369 6.23 -0.75 -22.40
N ASP A 370 5.19 -1.58 -22.28
CA ASP A 370 3.81 -1.13 -22.34
C ASP A 370 3.26 -0.68 -20.98
N ALA A 371 2.00 -0.25 -21.00
CA ALA A 371 1.29 0.22 -19.81
C ALA A 371 1.21 -0.82 -18.69
N GLY A 372 0.96 -2.08 -19.05
CA GLY A 372 0.79 -3.18 -18.10
C GLY A 372 2.12 -3.59 -17.48
N GLU A 373 3.18 -3.65 -18.27
CA GLU A 373 4.53 -3.95 -17.80
C GLU A 373 5.06 -2.88 -16.84
N ILE A 374 4.89 -1.59 -17.16
CA ILE A 374 5.23 -0.49 -16.26
C ILE A 374 4.43 -0.59 -14.96
N GLN A 375 3.12 -0.87 -15.04
CA GLN A 375 2.27 -0.99 -13.86
C GLN A 375 2.63 -2.20 -12.99
N ALA A 376 2.98 -3.34 -13.60
CA ALA A 376 3.39 -4.54 -12.88
C ALA A 376 4.74 -4.32 -12.16
N CYS A 377 5.68 -3.64 -12.81
CA CYS A 377 6.99 -3.34 -12.25
C CYS A 377 6.97 -2.20 -11.22
N ARG A 378 5.86 -1.44 -11.12
CA ARG A 378 5.72 -0.32 -10.19
C ARG A 378 5.99 -0.67 -8.73
N TRP A 379 5.68 -1.90 -8.33
CA TRP A 379 5.99 -2.40 -7.00
C TRP A 379 7.46 -2.20 -6.64
N TRP A 380 8.39 -2.58 -7.53
CA TRP A 380 9.82 -2.46 -7.28
C TRP A 380 10.28 -1.02 -7.13
N TYR A 381 9.81 -0.14 -8.03
CA TYR A 381 10.07 1.29 -7.94
C TYR A 381 9.60 1.89 -6.62
N GLU A 382 8.43 1.48 -6.13
CA GLU A 382 7.90 1.95 -4.84
C GLU A 382 8.74 1.43 -3.66
N GLN A 383 9.24 0.18 -3.72
CA GLN A 383 10.13 -0.36 -2.69
C GLN A 383 11.49 0.37 -2.70
N GLU A 384 12.09 0.60 -3.87
CA GLU A 384 13.33 1.37 -3.99
C GLU A 384 13.17 2.77 -3.40
N ARG A 385 12.08 3.48 -3.71
CA ARG A 385 11.82 4.81 -3.14
C ARG A 385 11.51 4.79 -1.65
N LEU A 386 10.85 3.75 -1.16
CA LEU A 386 10.57 3.60 0.27
C LEU A 386 11.86 3.42 1.10
N LEU A 387 12.86 2.72 0.55
CA LEU A 387 14.16 2.52 1.19
C LEU A 387 15.06 3.74 1.01
N VAL A 388 15.24 4.21 -0.23
CA VAL A 388 16.16 5.31 -0.56
C VAL A 388 15.66 6.66 -0.05
N LYS A 389 14.34 6.89 -0.07
CA LYS A 389 13.68 8.15 0.33
C LYS A 389 14.35 9.39 -0.27
N PRO A 390 14.53 9.45 -1.60
CA PRO A 390 15.22 10.56 -2.23
C PRO A 390 14.43 11.87 -2.07
N GLU A 391 15.13 12.96 -1.79
CA GLU A 391 14.56 14.31 -1.79
C GLU A 391 14.13 14.75 -3.20
N LEU A 392 14.82 14.24 -4.23
CA LEU A 392 14.57 14.50 -5.64
C LEU A 392 14.60 13.22 -6.47
N THR A 393 13.57 13.01 -7.30
CA THR A 393 13.50 11.94 -8.30
C THR A 393 13.50 12.55 -9.70
N ILE A 394 14.45 12.16 -10.56
CA ILE A 394 14.55 12.61 -11.96
C ILE A 394 14.11 11.47 -12.88
N ALA A 395 13.06 11.72 -13.67
CA ALA A 395 12.55 10.78 -14.65
C ALA A 395 13.10 11.09 -16.06
N LEU A 396 13.83 10.14 -16.63
CA LEU A 396 14.41 10.21 -17.96
C LEU A 396 13.42 9.61 -18.99
N GLY A 397 12.67 10.47 -19.67
CA GLY A 397 11.72 10.08 -20.70
C GLY A 397 10.34 9.65 -20.18
N ALA A 398 9.45 9.32 -21.12
CA ALA A 398 8.01 9.25 -20.86
C ALA A 398 7.61 8.08 -19.97
N SER A 399 8.29 6.94 -20.09
CA SER A 399 8.01 5.73 -19.32
C SER A 399 8.38 5.94 -17.84
N ALA A 400 9.57 6.51 -17.57
CA ALA A 400 9.98 6.93 -16.24
C ALA A 400 9.03 7.98 -15.65
N ALA A 401 8.61 8.98 -16.44
CA ALA A 401 7.71 10.02 -15.97
C ALA A 401 6.33 9.45 -15.62
N ARG A 402 5.82 8.51 -16.41
CA ARG A 402 4.59 7.77 -16.11
C ARG A 402 4.72 6.95 -14.83
N GLN A 403 5.87 6.30 -14.64
CA GLN A 403 6.14 5.53 -13.45
C GLN A 403 6.12 6.42 -12.20
N MET A 404 6.85 7.53 -12.23
CA MET A 404 6.93 8.49 -11.14
C MET A 404 5.59 9.16 -10.83
N LEU A 405 4.82 9.57 -11.84
CA LEU A 405 3.60 10.40 -11.65
C LEU A 405 2.30 9.60 -11.56
N GLY A 406 2.32 8.28 -11.82
CA GLY A 406 1.12 7.45 -11.80
C GLY A 406 0.18 7.66 -12.99
N LYS A 407 0.52 8.51 -13.95
CA LYS A 407 -0.31 8.88 -15.10
C LYS A 407 0.52 9.14 -16.35
N THR A 408 -0.10 8.96 -17.51
CA THR A 408 0.55 9.28 -18.80
C THR A 408 0.78 10.79 -18.91
N VAL A 409 1.99 11.17 -19.28
CA VAL A 409 2.37 12.58 -19.51
C VAL A 409 3.18 12.71 -20.81
N THR A 410 3.11 13.88 -21.43
CA THR A 410 4.00 14.24 -22.53
C THR A 410 5.23 14.98 -21.97
N ILE A 411 6.41 14.64 -22.48
CA ILE A 411 7.67 15.25 -22.00
C ILE A 411 7.66 16.76 -22.23
N ALA A 412 7.21 17.23 -23.39
CA ALA A 412 7.13 18.66 -23.69
C ALA A 412 6.28 19.45 -22.66
N ALA A 413 5.25 18.84 -22.07
CA ALA A 413 4.39 19.51 -21.09
C ALA A 413 4.93 19.44 -19.65
N THR A 414 5.91 18.58 -19.37
CA THR A 414 6.38 18.28 -18.01
C THR A 414 7.86 18.54 -17.79
N ARG A 415 8.63 18.72 -18.86
CA ARG A 415 10.08 18.93 -18.81
C ARG A 415 10.44 20.25 -18.12
N GLY A 416 11.54 20.23 -17.35
CA GLY A 416 12.18 21.44 -16.84
C GLY A 416 11.44 22.16 -15.70
N ARG A 417 10.48 21.48 -15.04
CA ARG A 417 9.73 22.04 -13.90
C ARG A 417 9.73 21.09 -12.71
N ALA A 418 9.76 21.66 -11.51
CA ALA A 418 9.60 20.92 -10.27
C ALA A 418 8.14 20.43 -10.15
N LEU A 419 7.99 19.19 -9.66
CA LEU A 419 6.72 18.54 -9.40
C LEU A 419 6.70 18.04 -7.97
N ASP A 420 5.59 18.21 -7.26
CA ASP A 420 5.44 17.61 -5.93
C ASP A 420 5.01 16.15 -6.07
N LEU A 421 5.71 15.25 -5.36
CA LEU A 421 5.39 13.83 -5.31
C LEU A 421 4.57 13.51 -4.04
N PRO A 422 3.68 12.49 -4.08
CA PRO A 422 2.76 12.20 -2.97
C PRO A 422 3.43 11.83 -1.64
N ASP A 423 4.69 11.42 -1.66
CA ASP A 423 5.49 11.06 -0.50
C ASP A 423 6.32 12.22 0.06
N GLY A 424 6.10 13.44 -0.44
CA GLY A 424 6.77 14.66 0.02
C GLY A 424 8.11 14.95 -0.66
N GLY A 425 8.55 14.08 -1.59
CA GLY A 425 9.72 14.34 -2.44
C GLY A 425 9.40 15.25 -3.63
N ARG A 426 10.44 15.72 -4.32
CA ARG A 426 10.30 16.48 -5.58
C ARG A 426 10.57 15.59 -6.79
N GLY A 427 9.85 15.85 -7.87
CA GLY A 427 10.00 15.19 -9.16
C GLY A 427 10.51 16.17 -10.22
N TRP A 428 11.36 15.67 -11.11
CA TRP A 428 11.82 16.38 -12.30
C TRP A 428 11.72 15.47 -13.52
N VAL A 429 11.36 16.02 -14.67
CA VAL A 429 11.24 15.24 -15.92
C VAL A 429 12.15 15.83 -16.97
N THR A 430 12.86 14.97 -17.70
CA THR A 430 13.68 15.35 -18.86
C THR A 430 13.62 14.27 -19.95
N VAL A 431 14.33 14.48 -21.07
CA VAL A 431 14.46 13.52 -22.16
C VAL A 431 15.32 12.31 -21.74
N HIS A 432 15.10 11.17 -22.39
CA HIS A 432 15.94 10.00 -22.17
C HIS A 432 17.23 10.12 -23.01
N PRO A 433 18.43 9.78 -22.49
CA PRO A 433 19.70 9.90 -23.21
C PRO A 433 19.74 9.17 -24.56
N SER A 434 19.03 8.03 -24.68
CA SER A 434 18.92 7.30 -25.95
C SER A 434 18.24 8.08 -27.08
N TYR A 435 17.46 9.12 -26.78
CA TYR A 435 16.91 10.03 -27.78
C TYR A 435 18.03 10.80 -28.50
N LEU A 436 19.06 11.22 -27.76
CA LEU A 436 20.21 11.97 -28.29
C LEU A 436 20.98 11.14 -29.31
N LEU A 437 21.14 9.84 -29.04
CA LEU A 437 21.80 8.89 -29.93
C LEU A 437 21.04 8.59 -31.22
N ARG A 438 19.74 8.90 -31.27
CA ARG A 438 18.88 8.66 -32.44
C ARG A 438 18.75 9.88 -33.35
N LEU A 439 19.33 11.03 -32.97
CA LEU A 439 19.31 12.23 -33.79
C LEU A 439 20.26 12.06 -34.99
N PRO A 440 19.78 12.22 -36.23
CA PRO A 440 20.60 12.00 -37.42
C PRO A 440 21.58 13.15 -37.69
N ASP A 441 21.33 14.31 -37.10
CA ASP A 441 22.10 15.54 -37.29
C ASP A 441 22.95 15.80 -36.04
N ARG A 442 24.27 15.93 -36.25
CA ARG A 442 25.23 16.15 -35.18
C ARG A 442 25.01 17.46 -34.43
N ALA A 443 24.70 18.55 -35.15
CA ALA A 443 24.47 19.84 -34.51
C ALA A 443 23.24 19.77 -33.60
N LYS A 444 22.16 19.13 -34.07
CA LYS A 444 20.96 18.90 -33.25
C LYS A 444 21.22 17.98 -32.06
N ALA A 445 22.10 17.00 -32.19
CA ALA A 445 22.49 16.13 -31.09
C ALA A 445 23.28 16.89 -30.01
N GLU A 446 24.18 17.78 -30.43
CA GLU A 446 24.94 18.67 -29.54
C GLU A 446 24.01 19.67 -28.81
N ASP A 447 23.10 20.32 -29.53
CA ASP A 447 22.09 21.23 -28.93
C ASP A 447 21.18 20.50 -27.93
N ALA A 448 20.72 19.30 -28.29
CA ALA A 448 19.86 18.50 -27.43
C ALA A 448 20.61 17.98 -26.20
N PHE A 449 21.91 17.68 -26.32
CA PHE A 449 22.77 17.32 -25.20
C PHE A 449 22.97 18.50 -24.25
N ALA A 450 23.25 19.71 -24.77
CA ALA A 450 23.36 20.91 -23.96
C ALA A 450 22.04 21.20 -23.20
N ALA A 451 20.89 21.07 -23.86
CA ALA A 451 19.59 21.22 -23.20
C ALA A 451 19.32 20.14 -22.13
N PHE A 452 19.84 18.92 -22.33
CA PHE A 452 19.75 17.85 -21.34
C PHE A 452 20.62 18.16 -20.10
N VAL A 453 21.83 18.68 -20.30
CA VAL A 453 22.71 19.16 -19.21
C VAL A 453 22.04 20.28 -18.41
N GLU A 454 21.40 21.25 -19.07
CA GLU A 454 20.70 22.34 -18.38
C GLU A 454 19.51 21.86 -17.56
N ASP A 455 18.80 20.81 -18.00
CA ASP A 455 17.75 20.20 -17.18
C ASP A 455 18.32 19.56 -15.92
N LEU A 456 19.47 18.88 -16.01
CA LEU A 456 20.13 18.24 -14.87
C LEU A 456 20.60 19.30 -13.86
N LYS A 457 21.22 20.40 -14.33
CA LYS A 457 21.56 21.54 -13.47
C LYS A 457 20.33 22.18 -12.83
N GLY A 458 19.23 22.29 -13.57
CA GLY A 458 17.96 22.79 -13.06
C GLY A 458 17.41 21.91 -11.93
N ALA A 459 17.52 20.58 -12.08
CA ALA A 459 17.11 19.62 -11.08
C ALA A 459 18.03 19.66 -9.84
N GLU A 460 19.35 19.71 -10.04
CA GLU A 460 20.34 19.78 -8.95
C GLU A 460 20.12 21.01 -8.05
N LYS A 461 19.79 22.16 -8.63
CA LYS A 461 19.44 23.39 -7.88
C LYS A 461 18.28 23.23 -6.91
N LEU A 462 17.45 22.19 -7.05
CA LEU A 462 16.41 21.90 -6.07
C LEU A 462 17.03 21.34 -4.77
N LEU A 463 18.14 20.61 -4.83
CA LEU A 463 18.79 20.00 -3.67
C LEU A 463 19.81 20.91 -2.96
N ALA A 464 20.20 22.01 -3.61
CA ALA A 464 20.98 23.11 -3.04
C ALA A 464 20.11 23.96 -2.10
#